data_AF-A0A382XMJ2-F1
#
_entry.id   AF-A0A382XMJ2-F1
#
_cell.length_a   1.000
_cell.length_b   1.000
_cell.length_c   1.000
_cell.angle_alpha   90.00
_cell.angle_beta   90.00
_cell.angle_gamma   90.00
#
_symmetry.space_group_name_H-M   'P 1'
#
loop_
_entity.id
_entity.type
_entity.pdbx_description
1 polymer ?
#
loop_
_entity_poly.entity_id
_entity_poly.type
_entity_poly.pdbx_seq_one_letter_code
_entity_poly.pdbx_strand_id
1 'polypeptide(L)'
;EKSEVNNSCLSRLQYFGVNSIEQEAQAKVIGSFIESPYFLELRTNQQLGYIVAGGAASFDNSSYLYFIIQSGNHPAEYLASKSEEFTITLPDTLKKLTDENFLIIKNSVVDKIKQKPTSIVEQAAKYYSLAFDYDGNFIRDEELINFVKNLTKEKASQVLSKALEDESLKRVTVLLYAKEHNIDDNIKPSFIDVKQWKKTRIYN
;
A
#
# COMPACT_ATOMS: atom_id res chain seq x y z
N GLU A 1 8.90 -11.71 -24.03
CA GLU A 1 10.31 -11.68 -23.60
C GLU A 1 10.40 -11.95 -22.11
N LYS A 2 11.29 -12.85 -21.67
CA LYS A 2 11.65 -12.92 -20.24
C LYS A 2 12.58 -11.75 -19.97
N SER A 3 12.18 -10.86 -19.06
CA SER A 3 13.03 -9.78 -18.58
C SER A 3 14.39 -10.35 -18.14
N GLU A 4 15.49 -9.79 -18.66
CA GLU A 4 16.87 -10.13 -18.26
C GLU A 4 17.24 -9.58 -16.87
N VAL A 5 16.31 -8.91 -16.21
CA VAL A 5 16.56 -8.21 -14.94
C VAL A 5 16.82 -9.22 -13.82
N ASN A 6 18.07 -9.23 -13.35
CA ASN A 6 18.58 -10.11 -12.30
C ASN A 6 18.59 -9.39 -10.93
N ASN A 7 17.41 -9.05 -10.41
CA ASN A 7 17.28 -8.31 -9.16
C ASN A 7 16.49 -9.11 -8.12
N SER A 8 16.84 -8.92 -6.85
CA SER A 8 15.99 -9.34 -5.76
C SER A 8 14.86 -8.33 -5.54
N CYS A 9 13.72 -8.81 -5.05
CA CYS A 9 12.55 -7.98 -4.81
C CYS A 9 11.85 -8.39 -3.52
N LEU A 10 11.51 -7.38 -2.72
CA LEU A 10 10.47 -7.46 -1.71
C LEU A 10 9.16 -6.97 -2.33
N SER A 11 8.11 -7.77 -2.22
CA SER A 11 6.74 -7.30 -2.37
C SER A 11 5.92 -7.71 -1.15
N ARG A 12 5.25 -6.74 -0.53
CA ARG A 12 4.45 -6.95 0.67
C ARG A 12 3.10 -6.28 0.52
N LEU A 13 2.05 -7.01 0.86
CA LEU A 13 0.68 -6.52 1.00
C LEU A 13 0.19 -6.80 2.41
N GLN A 14 -0.36 -5.80 3.09
CA GLN A 14 -0.90 -5.90 4.45
C GLN A 14 -2.34 -5.41 4.45
N TYR A 15 -3.28 -6.31 4.73
CA TYR A 15 -4.71 -6.03 4.77
C TYR A 15 -5.06 -5.17 5.99
N PHE A 16 -5.92 -4.17 5.81
CA PHE A 16 -6.45 -3.37 6.91
C PHE A 16 -7.95 -3.04 6.81
N GLY A 17 -8.65 -3.45 5.76
CA GLY A 17 -10.07 -3.14 5.60
C GLY A 17 -10.74 -3.86 4.43
N VAL A 18 -12.05 -3.76 4.36
CA VAL A 18 -12.94 -4.37 3.35
C VAL A 18 -13.27 -3.43 2.18
N ASN A 19 -12.51 -2.34 2.01
CA ASN A 19 -12.79 -1.31 1.00
C ASN A 19 -14.20 -0.69 1.09
N SER A 20 -14.67 -0.38 2.31
CA SER A 20 -15.77 0.59 2.42
C SER A 20 -15.30 1.95 1.89
N ILE A 21 -16.22 2.83 1.49
CA ILE A 21 -15.86 4.16 1.00
C ILE A 21 -15.06 4.98 2.03
N GLU A 22 -15.33 4.79 3.32
CA GLU A 22 -14.53 5.36 4.41
C GLU A 22 -13.11 4.80 4.43
N GLN A 23 -12.95 3.48 4.26
CA GLN A 23 -11.64 2.82 4.23
C GLN A 23 -10.86 3.17 2.98
N GLU A 24 -11.52 3.37 1.85
CA GLU A 24 -10.89 3.89 0.64
C GLU A 24 -10.36 5.31 0.87
N ALA A 25 -11.15 6.19 1.50
CA ALA A 25 -10.69 7.53 1.88
C ALA A 25 -9.50 7.48 2.85
N GLN A 26 -9.53 6.59 3.84
CA GLN A 26 -8.40 6.33 4.74
C GLN A 26 -7.17 5.85 3.95
N ALA A 27 -7.33 4.91 3.03
CA ALA A 27 -6.25 4.40 2.18
C ALA A 27 -5.62 5.51 1.34
N LYS A 28 -6.41 6.39 0.71
CA LYS A 28 -5.86 7.49 -0.08
C LYS A 28 -5.03 8.47 0.76
N VAL A 29 -5.50 8.83 1.97
CA VAL A 29 -4.77 9.74 2.86
C VAL A 29 -3.53 9.09 3.45
N ILE A 30 -3.64 7.88 3.99
CA ILE A 30 -2.52 7.14 4.57
C ILE A 30 -1.48 6.82 3.48
N GLY A 31 -1.92 6.43 2.28
CA GLY A 31 -1.04 6.15 1.16
C GLY A 31 -0.27 7.39 0.70
N SER A 32 -0.95 8.53 0.57
CA SER A 32 -0.31 9.81 0.24
C SER A 32 0.68 10.27 1.32
N PHE A 33 0.47 9.88 2.59
CA PHE A 33 1.43 10.11 3.66
C PHE A 33 2.65 9.18 3.54
N ILE A 34 2.45 7.87 3.34
CA ILE A 34 3.53 6.86 3.36
C ILE A 34 4.49 7.01 2.17
N GLU A 35 4.00 7.42 1.01
CA GLU A 35 4.75 7.46 -0.26
C GLU A 35 6.10 8.18 -0.12
N SER A 36 6.06 9.42 0.35
CA SER A 36 7.25 10.28 0.50
C SER A 36 8.28 9.76 1.53
N PRO A 37 7.92 9.50 2.81
CA PRO A 37 8.87 9.04 3.81
C PRO A 37 9.43 7.65 3.48
N TYR A 38 8.64 6.74 2.90
CA TYR A 38 9.13 5.42 2.49
C TYR A 38 10.14 5.50 1.34
N PHE A 39 9.86 6.33 0.34
CA PHE A 39 10.81 6.59 -0.73
C PHE A 39 12.08 7.26 -0.18
N LEU A 40 11.95 8.36 0.58
CA LEU A 40 13.09 9.10 1.09
C LEU A 40 14.02 8.20 1.91
N GLU A 41 13.48 7.40 2.83
CA GLU A 41 14.31 6.58 3.68
C GLU A 41 14.98 5.44 2.90
N LEU A 42 14.21 4.65 2.18
CA LEU A 42 14.71 3.39 1.63
C LEU A 42 15.38 3.57 0.26
N ARG A 43 14.95 4.57 -0.53
CA ARG A 43 15.57 4.91 -1.82
C ARG A 43 16.72 5.89 -1.67
N THR A 44 16.52 6.99 -0.95
CA THR A 44 17.48 8.10 -0.94
C THR A 44 18.54 7.92 0.15
N ASN A 45 18.12 7.65 1.39
CA ASN A 45 19.05 7.57 2.52
C ASN A 45 19.80 6.23 2.54
N GLN A 46 19.07 5.11 2.45
CA GLN A 46 19.66 3.77 2.52
C GLN A 46 20.05 3.20 1.14
N GLN A 47 19.61 3.81 0.03
CA GLN A 47 19.98 3.42 -1.34
C GLN A 47 19.67 1.96 -1.69
N LEU A 48 18.59 1.39 -1.14
CA LEU A 48 18.34 -0.06 -1.17
C LEU A 48 17.97 -0.61 -2.54
N GLY A 49 17.45 0.20 -3.45
CA GLY A 49 16.95 -0.30 -4.73
C GLY A 49 16.67 0.82 -5.72
N TYR A 50 16.51 0.49 -7.00
CA TYR A 50 16.12 1.47 -8.02
C TYR A 50 14.62 1.79 -7.93
N ILE A 51 13.81 0.76 -7.70
CA ILE A 51 12.35 0.87 -7.47
C ILE A 51 12.10 0.71 -5.99
N VAL A 52 11.50 1.72 -5.38
CA VAL A 52 11.04 1.74 -3.99
C VAL A 52 9.67 2.40 -3.99
N ALA A 53 8.65 1.69 -3.55
CA ALA A 53 7.30 2.20 -3.46
C ALA A 53 6.64 1.71 -2.18
N GLY A 54 6.06 2.65 -1.43
CA GLY A 54 5.26 2.36 -0.24
C GLY A 54 3.98 3.17 -0.30
N GLY A 55 2.88 2.62 0.18
CA GLY A 55 1.61 3.33 0.17
C GLY A 55 0.46 2.50 0.70
N ALA A 56 -0.74 2.98 0.42
CA ALA A 56 -1.97 2.29 0.72
C ALA A 56 -2.92 2.44 -0.48
N ALA A 57 -3.66 1.39 -0.76
CA ALA A 57 -4.63 1.35 -1.85
C ALA A 57 -5.82 0.49 -1.45
N SER A 58 -6.94 0.69 -2.13
CA SER A 58 -8.06 -0.23 -2.04
C SER A 58 -8.42 -0.71 -3.44
N PHE A 59 -8.69 -2.00 -3.54
CA PHE A 59 -9.05 -2.68 -4.78
C PHE A 59 -9.96 -3.86 -4.46
N ASP A 60 -10.91 -4.15 -5.34
CA ASP A 60 -12.02 -5.08 -5.09
C ASP A 60 -12.67 -4.80 -3.72
N ASN A 61 -12.74 -5.80 -2.86
CA ASN A 61 -13.37 -5.72 -1.54
C ASN A 61 -12.35 -5.55 -0.41
N SER A 62 -11.19 -4.93 -0.66
CA SER A 62 -10.16 -4.82 0.36
C SER A 62 -9.24 -3.61 0.26
N SER A 63 -8.80 -3.15 1.42
CA SER A 63 -7.83 -2.06 1.59
C SER A 63 -6.53 -2.63 2.14
N TYR A 64 -5.40 -2.23 1.53
CA TYR A 64 -4.08 -2.77 1.83
C TYR A 64 -3.03 -1.66 1.93
N LEU A 65 -2.08 -1.83 2.85
CA LEU A 65 -0.76 -1.21 2.71
C LEU A 65 0.05 -2.05 1.73
N TYR A 66 0.85 -1.40 0.90
CA TYR A 66 1.77 -2.08 0.00
C TYR A 66 3.19 -1.51 0.13
N PHE A 67 4.17 -2.41 0.02
CA PHE A 67 5.59 -2.06 0.08
C PHE A 67 6.36 -2.89 -0.93
N ILE A 68 7.12 -2.22 -1.78
CA ILE A 68 7.87 -2.81 -2.89
C ILE A 68 9.28 -2.24 -2.88
N ILE A 69 10.29 -3.10 -2.91
CA ILE A 69 11.69 -2.72 -3.10
C ILE A 69 12.32 -3.68 -4.10
N GLN A 70 12.89 -3.16 -5.19
CA GLN A 70 13.67 -3.95 -6.14
C GLN A 70 15.14 -3.51 -6.11
N SER A 71 16.03 -4.45 -5.79
CA SER A 71 17.46 -4.23 -5.62
C SER A 71 18.31 -5.14 -6.49
N GLY A 72 19.34 -4.58 -7.11
CA GLY A 72 20.40 -5.37 -7.74
C GLY A 72 21.50 -5.80 -6.76
N ASN A 73 21.59 -5.17 -5.58
CA ASN A 73 22.76 -5.26 -4.71
C ASN A 73 22.49 -5.98 -3.38
N HIS A 74 21.22 -6.18 -3.03
CA HIS A 74 20.83 -6.74 -1.74
C HIS A 74 19.85 -7.90 -1.91
N PRO A 75 19.97 -8.96 -1.09
CA PRO A 75 19.04 -10.08 -1.11
C PRO A 75 17.68 -9.70 -0.52
N ALA A 76 16.63 -10.47 -0.82
CA ALA A 76 15.25 -10.05 -0.57
C ALA A 76 14.89 -9.99 0.92
N GLU A 77 15.47 -10.85 1.75
CA GLU A 77 15.29 -10.86 3.21
C GLU A 77 15.89 -9.63 3.88
N TYR A 78 17.02 -9.13 3.37
CA TYR A 78 17.61 -7.88 3.85
C TYR A 78 16.66 -6.70 3.56
N LEU A 79 16.10 -6.65 2.34
CA LEU A 79 15.09 -5.65 1.98
C LEU A 79 13.84 -5.75 2.88
N ALA A 80 13.40 -6.97 3.16
CA ALA A 80 12.27 -7.24 4.05
C ALA A 80 12.51 -6.71 5.47
N SER A 81 13.71 -6.91 6.02
CA SER A 81 14.10 -6.39 7.34
C SER A 81 14.10 -4.86 7.35
N LYS A 82 14.75 -4.22 6.37
CA LYS A 82 14.80 -2.75 6.28
C LYS A 82 13.44 -2.12 6.08
N SER A 83 12.58 -2.75 5.28
CA SER A 83 11.20 -2.31 5.18
C SER A 83 10.46 -2.45 6.50
N GLU A 84 10.63 -3.56 7.24
CA GLU A 84 9.98 -3.75 8.54
C GLU A 84 10.41 -2.68 9.54
N GLU A 85 11.72 -2.54 9.76
CA GLU A 85 12.36 -1.56 10.65
C GLU A 85 11.83 -0.14 10.42
N PHE A 86 11.63 0.23 9.15
CA PHE A 86 11.09 1.54 8.82
C PHE A 86 9.57 1.62 9.02
N THR A 87 8.81 0.63 8.53
CA THR A 87 7.34 0.70 8.54
C THR A 87 6.75 0.79 9.94
N ILE A 88 7.37 0.15 10.94
CA ILE A 88 6.92 0.24 12.35
C ILE A 88 6.98 1.66 12.92
N THR A 89 7.76 2.56 12.32
CA THR A 89 7.89 3.96 12.76
C THR A 89 6.83 4.90 12.15
N LEU A 90 6.12 4.44 11.11
CA LEU A 90 5.19 5.27 10.35
C LEU A 90 4.00 5.78 11.17
N PRO A 91 3.36 4.99 12.07
CA PRO A 91 2.27 5.51 12.90
C PRO A 91 2.68 6.69 13.78
N ASP A 92 3.85 6.60 14.43
CA ASP A 92 4.37 7.67 15.27
C ASP A 92 4.77 8.89 14.44
N THR A 93 5.34 8.68 13.26
CA THR A 93 5.66 9.75 12.31
C THR A 93 4.40 10.49 11.86
N LEU A 94 3.33 9.76 11.53
CA LEU A 94 2.03 10.34 11.15
C LEU A 94 1.44 11.16 12.30
N LYS A 95 1.48 10.62 13.53
CA LYS A 95 0.96 11.29 14.73
C LYS A 95 1.69 12.59 15.06
N LYS A 96 2.99 12.67 14.74
CA LYS A 96 3.84 13.85 14.94
C LYS A 96 3.69 14.93 13.88
N LEU A 97 2.96 14.68 12.79
CA LEU A 97 2.68 15.74 11.80
C LEU A 97 1.94 16.91 12.46
N THR A 98 2.27 18.13 12.02
CA THR A 98 1.45 19.30 12.32
C THR A 98 0.09 19.15 11.63
N ASP A 99 -0.92 19.81 12.18
CA ASP A 99 -2.27 19.78 11.58
C ASP A 99 -2.28 20.43 10.19
N GLU A 100 -1.41 21.43 9.97
CA GLU A 100 -1.17 22.05 8.66
C GLU A 100 -0.64 21.04 7.63
N ASN A 101 0.39 20.27 7.99
CA ASN A 101 0.95 19.26 7.07
C ASN A 101 -0.07 18.15 6.78
N PHE A 102 -0.83 17.73 7.79
CA PHE A 102 -1.90 16.75 7.58
C PHE A 102 -3.02 17.31 6.68
N LEU A 103 -3.37 18.59 6.82
CA LEU A 103 -4.33 19.26 5.95
C LEU A 103 -3.84 19.36 4.50
N ILE A 104 -2.55 19.63 4.28
CA ILE A 104 -1.93 19.62 2.94
C ILE A 104 -2.10 18.25 2.28
N ILE A 105 -1.83 17.16 3.00
CA ILE A 105 -2.02 15.79 2.50
C ILE A 105 -3.49 15.56 2.11
N LYS A 106 -4.43 15.92 3.00
CA LYS A 106 -5.87 15.78 2.73
C LYS A 106 -6.31 16.57 1.50
N ASN A 107 -5.84 17.81 1.35
CA ASN A 107 -6.16 18.64 0.19
C ASN A 107 -5.59 18.05 -1.10
N SER A 108 -4.36 17.54 -1.08
CA SER A 108 -3.78 16.84 -2.23
C SER A 108 -4.62 15.63 -2.65
N VAL A 109 -5.12 14.85 -1.69
CA VAL A 109 -6.03 13.73 -1.97
C VAL A 109 -7.35 14.20 -2.56
N VAL A 110 -7.95 15.27 -2.01
CA VAL A 110 -9.19 15.85 -2.55
C VAL A 110 -8.99 16.34 -3.99
N ASP A 111 -7.87 16.99 -4.27
CA ASP A 111 -7.55 17.48 -5.61
C ASP A 111 -7.40 16.31 -6.60
N LYS A 112 -6.71 15.23 -6.20
CA LYS A 112 -6.62 13.99 -7.00
C LYS A 112 -7.99 13.38 -7.29
N ILE A 113 -8.92 13.36 -6.32
CA ILE A 113 -10.29 12.85 -6.53
C ILE A 113 -11.07 13.74 -7.52
N LYS A 114 -10.90 15.06 -7.44
CA LYS A 114 -11.59 16.03 -8.30
C LYS A 114 -11.04 16.10 -9.73
N GLN A 115 -9.86 15.54 -9.99
CA GLN A 115 -9.28 15.54 -11.33
C GLN A 115 -10.24 14.89 -12.32
N LYS A 116 -10.59 15.64 -13.37
CA LYS A 116 -11.44 15.14 -14.43
C LYS A 116 -10.64 14.22 -15.34
N PRO A 117 -11.23 13.13 -15.84
CA PRO A 117 -10.64 12.33 -16.91
C PRO A 117 -10.18 13.23 -18.07
N THR A 118 -8.98 12.97 -18.57
CA THR A 118 -8.35 13.74 -19.66
C THR A 118 -8.64 13.14 -21.03
N SER A 119 -9.22 11.93 -21.07
CA SER A 119 -9.58 11.23 -22.29
C SER A 119 -10.94 10.53 -22.19
N ILE A 120 -11.55 10.23 -23.35
CA ILE A 120 -12.78 9.45 -23.45
C ILE A 120 -12.58 8.05 -22.84
N VAL A 121 -11.41 7.45 -23.01
CA VAL A 121 -11.09 6.13 -22.46
C VAL A 121 -11.07 6.16 -20.93
N GLU A 122 -10.43 7.17 -20.33
CA GLU A 122 -10.44 7.35 -18.87
C GLU A 122 -11.86 7.62 -18.35
N GLN A 123 -12.64 8.43 -19.07
CA GLN A 123 -14.02 8.74 -18.69
C GLN A 123 -14.90 7.48 -18.76
N ALA A 124 -14.76 6.66 -19.81
CA ALA A 124 -15.48 5.41 -19.98
C ALA A 124 -15.09 4.39 -18.90
N ALA A 125 -13.80 4.27 -18.57
CA ALA A 125 -13.32 3.40 -17.50
C ALA A 125 -13.87 3.81 -16.13
N LYS A 126 -13.90 5.12 -15.84
CA LYS A 126 -14.52 5.64 -14.62
C LYS A 126 -16.00 5.27 -14.55
N TYR A 127 -16.78 5.52 -15.60
CA TYR A 127 -18.20 5.17 -15.60
C TYR A 127 -18.45 3.66 -15.52
N TYR A 128 -17.62 2.85 -16.16
CA TYR A 128 -17.70 1.40 -16.04
C TYR A 128 -17.55 0.97 -14.58
N SER A 129 -16.51 1.45 -13.90
CA SER A 129 -16.26 1.08 -12.50
C SER A 129 -17.38 1.57 -11.57
N LEU A 130 -17.89 2.79 -11.78
CA LEU A 130 -19.06 3.29 -11.04
C LEU A 130 -20.31 2.43 -11.26
N ALA A 131 -20.56 2.00 -12.48
CA ALA A 131 -21.75 1.22 -12.84
C ALA A 131 -21.69 -0.24 -12.38
N PHE A 132 -20.52 -0.88 -12.49
CA PHE A 132 -20.39 -2.33 -12.33
C PHE A 132 -19.64 -2.75 -11.07
N ASP A 133 -18.67 -1.95 -10.60
CA ASP A 133 -17.86 -2.30 -9.41
C ASP A 133 -18.38 -1.61 -8.14
N TYR A 134 -19.10 -0.49 -8.29
CA TYR A 134 -19.61 0.31 -7.18
C TYR A 134 -21.13 0.46 -7.16
N ASP A 135 -21.85 -0.57 -7.66
CA ASP A 135 -23.31 -0.67 -7.59
C ASP A 135 -24.07 0.55 -8.13
N GLY A 136 -23.53 1.23 -9.15
CA GLY A 136 -24.14 2.42 -9.73
C GLY A 136 -23.98 3.70 -8.89
N ASN A 137 -23.04 3.75 -7.95
CA ASN A 137 -22.81 4.93 -7.12
C ASN A 137 -22.10 6.06 -7.89
N PHE A 138 -22.85 6.84 -8.66
CA PHE A 138 -22.30 7.96 -9.44
C PHE A 138 -21.92 9.20 -8.62
N ILE A 139 -22.28 9.27 -7.33
CA ILE A 139 -21.90 10.36 -6.41
C ILE A 139 -20.67 10.01 -5.55
N ARG A 140 -20.03 8.86 -5.82
CA ARG A 140 -18.94 8.30 -5.01
C ARG A 140 -17.80 9.29 -4.73
N ASP A 141 -17.43 10.14 -5.68
CA ASP A 141 -16.36 11.13 -5.47
C ASP A 141 -16.72 12.14 -4.38
N GLU A 142 -17.98 12.59 -4.31
CA GLU A 142 -18.44 13.54 -3.31
C GLU A 142 -18.40 12.92 -1.91
N GLU A 143 -18.84 11.67 -1.80
CA GLU A 143 -18.79 10.89 -0.57
C GLU A 143 -17.35 10.64 -0.11
N LEU A 144 -16.47 10.23 -1.03
CA LEU A 144 -15.03 10.06 -0.77
C LEU A 144 -14.40 11.36 -0.25
N ILE A 145 -14.67 12.49 -0.92
CA ILE A 145 -14.18 13.80 -0.49
C ILE A 145 -14.68 14.14 0.91
N ASN A 146 -15.94 13.85 1.23
CA ASN A 146 -16.49 14.08 2.56
C ASN A 146 -15.76 13.24 3.63
N PHE A 147 -15.53 11.95 3.38
CA PHE A 147 -14.75 11.12 4.30
C PHE A 147 -13.31 11.58 4.45
N VAL A 148 -12.64 11.98 3.35
CA VAL A 148 -11.29 12.55 3.41
C VAL A 148 -11.27 13.80 4.27
N LYS A 149 -12.21 14.74 4.07
CA LYS A 149 -12.31 15.99 4.85
C LYS A 149 -12.58 15.75 6.32
N ASN A 150 -13.32 14.72 6.69
CA ASN A 150 -13.63 14.40 8.09
C ASN A 150 -12.61 13.49 8.78
N LEU A 151 -11.69 12.88 8.03
CA LEU A 151 -10.64 12.03 8.60
C LEU A 151 -9.70 12.85 9.50
N THR A 152 -9.52 12.41 10.75
CA THR A 152 -8.59 13.02 11.71
C THR A 152 -7.23 12.34 11.68
N LYS A 153 -6.18 13.06 12.12
CA LYS A 153 -4.81 12.54 12.19
C LYS A 153 -4.72 11.37 13.17
N GLU A 154 -5.44 11.45 14.27
CA GLU A 154 -5.54 10.42 15.30
C GLU A 154 -6.15 9.14 14.72
N LYS A 155 -7.26 9.27 13.97
CA LYS A 155 -7.92 8.12 13.33
C LYS A 155 -7.03 7.50 12.26
N ALA A 156 -6.38 8.31 11.43
CA ALA A 156 -5.45 7.83 10.41
C ALA A 156 -4.27 7.07 11.04
N SER A 157 -3.71 7.60 12.13
CA SER A 157 -2.63 6.96 12.91
C SER A 157 -3.10 5.63 13.52
N GLN A 158 -4.31 5.58 14.09
CA GLN A 158 -4.88 4.35 14.64
C GLN A 158 -5.08 3.26 13.57
N VAL A 159 -5.57 3.63 12.38
CA VAL A 159 -5.73 2.70 11.27
C VAL A 159 -4.36 2.13 10.85
N LEU A 160 -3.36 3.00 10.74
CA LEU A 160 -2.00 2.60 10.38
C LEU A 160 -1.34 1.73 11.46
N SER A 161 -1.46 2.08 12.74
CA SER A 161 -0.99 1.25 13.86
C SER A 161 -1.61 -0.14 13.80
N LYS A 162 -2.95 -0.22 13.73
CA LYS A 162 -3.66 -1.50 13.68
C LYS A 162 -3.22 -2.35 12.49
N ALA A 163 -3.06 -1.75 11.31
CA ALA A 163 -2.60 -2.47 10.11
C ALA A 163 -1.20 -3.11 10.24
N LEU A 164 -0.37 -2.59 11.17
CA LEU A 164 1.01 -3.00 11.40
C LEU A 164 1.20 -3.81 12.69
N GLU A 165 0.22 -3.81 13.61
CA GLU A 165 0.27 -4.55 14.87
C GLU A 165 0.21 -6.07 14.67
N ASP A 166 1.13 -6.80 15.30
CA ASP A 166 1.29 -8.26 15.18
C ASP A 166 -0.03 -9.03 15.40
N GLU A 167 -0.84 -8.64 16.39
CA GLU A 167 -2.09 -9.34 16.73
C GLU A 167 -3.14 -9.29 15.62
N SER A 168 -3.12 -8.25 14.78
CA SER A 168 -4.09 -8.08 13.69
C SER A 168 -3.47 -8.15 12.29
N LEU A 169 -2.16 -8.43 12.23
CA LEU A 169 -1.37 -8.45 11.02
C LEU A 169 -1.84 -9.55 10.06
N LYS A 170 -2.47 -9.13 8.97
CA LYS A 170 -2.85 -10.00 7.86
C LYS A 170 -2.02 -9.62 6.64
N ARG A 171 -0.94 -10.35 6.38
CA ARG A 171 0.01 -10.00 5.32
C ARG A 171 0.38 -11.14 4.40
N VAL A 172 0.74 -10.78 3.17
CA VAL A 172 1.47 -11.62 2.22
C VAL A 172 2.79 -10.94 1.92
N THR A 173 3.88 -11.66 2.12
CA THR A 173 5.24 -11.23 1.73
C THR A 173 5.74 -12.18 0.66
N VAL A 174 6.16 -11.63 -0.47
CA VAL A 174 6.80 -12.34 -1.56
C VAL A 174 8.24 -11.86 -1.65
N LEU A 175 9.17 -12.80 -1.51
CA LEU A 175 10.59 -12.58 -1.67
C LEU A 175 11.04 -13.22 -2.99
N LEU A 176 11.52 -12.40 -3.92
CA LEU A 176 12.09 -12.85 -5.18
C LEU A 176 13.59 -12.63 -5.14
N TYR A 177 14.36 -13.59 -5.61
CA TYR A 177 15.82 -13.58 -5.51
C TYR A 177 16.46 -13.42 -6.88
N ALA A 178 17.45 -12.53 -6.98
CA ALA A 178 18.41 -12.56 -8.08
C ALA A 178 19.15 -13.90 -8.07
N LYS A 179 19.57 -14.37 -9.25
CA LYS A 179 20.29 -15.64 -9.43
C LYS A 179 21.56 -15.75 -8.59
N GLU A 180 22.22 -14.61 -8.34
CA GLU A 180 23.49 -14.51 -7.61
C GLU A 180 23.28 -14.43 -6.08
N HIS A 181 22.05 -14.14 -5.63
CA HIS A 181 21.75 -13.98 -4.21
C HIS A 181 21.28 -15.31 -3.63
N ASN A 182 22.05 -15.81 -2.66
CA ASN A 182 21.65 -16.98 -1.89
C ASN A 182 20.46 -16.66 -0.98
N ILE A 183 19.57 -17.64 -0.82
CA ILE A 183 18.49 -17.58 0.16
C ILE A 183 19.06 -18.05 1.49
N ASP A 184 18.93 -17.25 2.56
CA ASP A 184 19.29 -17.67 3.92
C ASP A 184 18.47 -18.91 4.33
N ASP A 185 19.11 -19.94 4.88
CA ASP A 185 18.50 -21.22 5.28
C ASP A 185 17.35 -21.07 6.30
N ASN A 186 17.31 -19.94 7.02
CA ASN A 186 16.25 -19.62 7.97
C ASN A 186 14.98 -19.08 7.28
N ILE A 187 15.06 -18.67 6.01
CA ILE A 187 13.93 -18.16 5.24
C ILE A 187 13.15 -19.35 4.68
N LYS A 188 12.00 -19.63 5.31
CA LYS A 188 11.09 -20.70 4.90
C LYS A 188 9.74 -20.12 4.48
N PRO A 189 9.20 -20.53 3.32
CA PRO A 189 7.88 -20.09 2.92
C PRO A 189 6.82 -20.71 3.85
N SER A 190 5.77 -19.95 4.16
CA SER A 190 4.64 -20.44 4.97
C SER A 190 3.74 -21.44 4.22
N PHE A 191 3.88 -21.52 2.90
CA PHE A 191 3.26 -22.52 2.03
C PHE A 191 4.07 -22.68 0.74
N ILE A 192 3.99 -23.84 0.09
CA ILE A 192 4.72 -24.14 -1.17
C ILE A 192 3.80 -24.25 -2.39
N ASP A 193 2.48 -24.31 -2.20
CA ASP A 193 1.48 -24.38 -3.28
C ASP A 193 0.38 -23.33 -3.03
N VAL A 194 0.34 -22.31 -3.90
CA VAL A 194 -0.65 -21.21 -3.82
C VAL A 194 -2.09 -21.73 -3.96
N LYS A 195 -2.33 -22.74 -4.82
CA LYS A 195 -3.68 -23.28 -5.04
C LYS A 195 -4.18 -24.02 -3.82
N GLN A 196 -3.32 -24.82 -3.18
CA GLN A 196 -3.68 -25.49 -1.92
C GLN A 196 -3.85 -24.48 -0.79
N TRP A 197 -2.94 -23.52 -0.67
CA TRP A 197 -3.07 -22.46 0.33
C TRP A 197 -4.39 -21.70 0.20
N LYS A 198 -4.78 -21.30 -1.02
CA LYS A 198 -6.07 -20.63 -1.30
C LYS A 198 -7.27 -21.44 -0.81
N LYS A 199 -7.29 -22.76 -1.01
CA LYS A 199 -8.38 -23.64 -0.52
C LYS A 199 -8.55 -23.66 1.00
N THR A 200 -7.50 -23.31 1.75
CA THR A 200 -7.54 -23.23 3.21
C THR A 200 -8.00 -21.87 3.75
N ARG A 201 -8.23 -20.88 2.88
CA ARG A 201 -8.65 -19.54 3.27
C ARG A 201 -10.18 -19.48 3.33
N ILE A 202 -10.68 -18.64 4.24
CA ILE A 202 -12.09 -18.30 4.33
C ILE A 202 -12.28 -17.02 3.51
N TYR A 203 -13.15 -17.10 2.51
CA TYR A 203 -13.57 -15.96 1.69
C TYR A 203 -14.97 -15.57 2.18
N ASN A 204 -15.08 -14.38 2.76
CA ASN A 204 -16.35 -13.80 3.18
C ASN A 204 -16.89 -12.87 2.09
#